data_AF-A0AAV2R593-F1
#
_entry.id   AF-A0AAV2R593-F1
#
_cell.length_a   1.000
_cell.length_b   1.000
_cell.length_c   1.000
_cell.angle_alpha   90.00
_cell.angle_beta   90.00
_cell.angle_gamma   90.00
#
_symmetry.space_group_name_H-M   'P 1'
#
loop_
_entity.id
_entity.type
_entity.pdbx_description
1 polymer ?
#
loop_
_entity_poly.entity_id
_entity_poly.type
_entity_poly.pdbx_seq_one_letter_code
_entity_poly.pdbx_strand_id
1 'polypeptide(L)'
;MRGQGALGRLQVLRRILGDPRITVNNTNSVYVPIRFSSDATKVTIGNITKELKTPRNPELVPVGYLSAENSQSWLTHLRWLLQKDQLGQDVFLIGPPGPLRRSLAMSYLQLTQR
;
A
#
# COMPACT_ATOMS: atom_id res chain seq x y z
N MET A 1 -30.37 25.53 -9.60
CA MET A 1 -29.87 26.15 -8.35
C MET A 1 -30.82 25.69 -7.23
N ARG A 2 -30.48 25.04 -6.12
CA ARG A 2 -29.26 24.72 -5.35
C ARG A 2 -29.47 23.32 -4.76
N GLY A 3 -28.43 22.48 -4.77
CA GLY A 3 -28.46 21.12 -4.24
C GLY A 3 -28.50 21.07 -2.71
N GLN A 4 -29.51 20.41 -2.17
CA GLN A 4 -29.62 20.05 -0.75
C GLN A 4 -29.31 18.56 -0.58
N GLY A 5 -28.04 18.16 -0.74
CA GLY A 5 -27.61 16.76 -0.64
C GLY A 5 -26.50 16.47 0.37
N ALA A 6 -25.82 17.50 0.89
CA ALA A 6 -24.64 17.33 1.75
C ALA A 6 -24.96 17.30 3.25
N LEU A 7 -26.05 17.94 3.67
CA LEU A 7 -26.35 18.15 5.10
C LEU A 7 -26.82 16.87 5.79
N GLY A 8 -27.52 15.96 5.08
CA GLY A 8 -28.00 14.70 5.68
C GLY A 8 -26.86 13.79 6.17
N ARG A 9 -25.74 13.72 5.44
CA ARG A 9 -24.61 12.84 5.80
C ARG A 9 -23.85 13.34 7.04
N LEU A 10 -23.64 14.66 7.15
CA LEU A 10 -23.00 15.25 8.33
C LEU A 10 -23.86 15.09 9.59
N GLN A 11 -25.18 15.17 9.45
CA GLN A 11 -26.13 14.95 10.55
C GLN A 11 -26.12 13.49 11.03
N VAL A 12 -26.04 12.53 10.11
CA VAL A 12 -25.88 11.10 10.45
C VAL A 12 -24.55 10.85 11.17
N LEU A 13 -23.45 11.42 10.67
CA LEU A 13 -22.12 11.24 11.26
C LEU A 13 -22.04 11.82 12.68
N ARG A 14 -22.64 12.99 12.91
CA ARG A 14 -22.75 13.60 14.24
C ARG A 14 -23.63 12.79 15.20
N ARG A 15 -24.64 12.07 14.68
CA ARG A 15 -25.47 11.14 15.46
C ARG A 15 -24.73 9.87 15.84
N ILE A 16 -23.89 9.33 14.95
CA ILE A 16 -23.07 8.15 15.23
C ILE A 16 -21.97 8.47 16.25
N LEU A 17 -21.27 9.60 16.08
CA LEU A 17 -20.19 10.00 17.00
C LEU A 17 -20.70 10.56 18.33
N GLY A 18 -21.96 11.00 18.38
CA GLY A 18 -22.57 11.62 19.55
C GLY A 18 -23.41 10.68 20.43
N ASP A 19 -23.47 9.38 20.15
CA ASP A 19 -24.28 8.43 20.91
C ASP A 19 -23.51 7.94 22.16
N PRO A 20 -23.90 8.33 23.39
CA PRO A 20 -23.21 7.94 24.62
C PRO A 20 -23.54 6.50 25.07
N ARG A 21 -24.13 5.68 24.19
CA ARG A 21 -24.43 4.26 24.47
C ARG A 21 -23.19 3.36 24.52
N ILE A 22 -22.00 3.91 24.32
CA ILE A 22 -20.73 3.28 24.70
C ILE A 22 -20.40 3.65 26.15
N THR A 23 -21.35 3.44 27.07
CA THR A 23 -21.03 3.36 28.50
C THR A 23 -20.70 1.90 28.79
N VAL A 24 -19.41 1.59 28.73
CA VAL A 24 -18.88 0.30 29.19
C VAL A 24 -18.97 0.28 30.71
N ASN A 25 -20.04 -0.30 31.24
CA ASN A 25 -20.17 -0.58 32.66
C ASN A 25 -19.36 -1.85 32.98
N ASN A 26 -18.14 -1.62 33.49
CA ASN A 26 -17.26 -2.49 34.29
C ASN A 26 -17.95 -3.78 34.81
N THR A 27 -17.50 -4.99 34.50
CA THR A 27 -16.25 -5.61 34.98
C THR A 27 -15.83 -6.77 34.05
N ASN A 28 -14.54 -6.88 33.76
CA ASN A 28 -13.92 -7.79 32.76
C ASN A 28 -14.20 -7.48 31.28
N SER A 29 -14.57 -6.25 30.95
CA SER A 29 -14.50 -5.78 29.57
C SER A 29 -13.04 -5.43 29.26
N VAL A 30 -12.32 -6.40 28.70
CA VAL A 30 -11.06 -6.14 28.00
C VAL A 30 -11.40 -5.09 26.96
N TYR A 31 -11.02 -3.84 27.22
CA TYR A 31 -10.98 -2.80 26.21
C TYR A 31 -10.10 -3.35 25.09
N VAL A 32 -10.73 -3.88 24.06
CA VAL A 32 -10.06 -4.10 22.79
C VAL A 32 -9.99 -2.69 22.22
N PRO A 33 -8.84 -1.99 22.27
CA PRO A 33 -8.72 -0.80 21.45
C PRO A 33 -9.04 -1.26 20.03
N ILE A 34 -10.04 -0.66 19.40
CA ILE A 34 -10.17 -0.72 17.95
C ILE A 34 -8.92 -0.01 17.44
N ARG A 35 -7.83 -0.78 17.30
CA ARG A 35 -6.62 -0.35 16.64
C ARG A 35 -7.01 -0.25 15.18
N PHE A 36 -7.32 0.95 14.71
CA PHE A 36 -7.07 1.26 13.31
C PHE A 36 -5.55 1.26 13.13
N SER A 37 -4.97 0.07 13.04
CA SER A 37 -3.61 -0.03 12.52
C SER A 37 -3.73 0.16 11.01
N SER A 38 -3.55 1.38 10.54
CA SER A 38 -3.14 1.58 9.15
C SER A 38 -1.66 1.20 9.04
N ASP A 39 -1.32 -0.07 9.29
CA ASP A 39 0.01 -0.68 9.04
C ASP A 39 0.23 -0.94 7.53
N ALA A 40 -0.59 -0.36 6.66
CA ALA A 40 -0.41 -0.43 5.23
C ALA A 40 0.72 0.52 4.83
N THR A 41 1.96 0.02 4.84
CA THR A 41 3.06 0.67 4.15
C THR A 41 2.67 0.74 2.66
N LYS A 42 2.58 1.95 2.09
CA LYS A 42 2.22 2.15 0.69
C LYS A 42 3.47 2.57 -0.08
N VAL A 43 3.65 2.03 -1.27
CA VAL A 43 4.69 2.50 -2.19
C VAL A 43 4.07 3.23 -3.36
N THR A 44 4.58 4.42 -3.60
CA THR A 44 4.17 5.29 -4.70
C THR A 44 5.33 5.49 -5.66
N ILE A 45 5.10 5.21 -6.94
CA ILE A 45 6.04 5.53 -8.02
C ILE A 45 5.31 6.45 -9.01
N GLY A 46 5.58 7.75 -8.90
CA GLY A 46 4.83 8.77 -9.63
C GLY A 46 3.37 8.78 -9.22
N ASN A 47 2.48 8.36 -10.14
CA ASN A 47 1.02 8.42 -9.94
C ASN A 47 0.42 7.06 -9.55
N ILE A 48 1.25 6.02 -9.40
CA ILE A 48 0.80 4.65 -9.15
C ILE A 48 1.15 4.28 -7.73
N THR A 49 0.14 3.85 -6.97
CA THR A 49 0.25 3.52 -5.55
C THR A 49 -0.13 2.08 -5.33
N LYS A 50 0.72 1.34 -4.64
CA LYS A 50 0.46 -0.05 -4.24
C LYS A 50 0.55 -0.18 -2.72
N GLU A 51 -0.45 -0.82 -2.13
CA GLU A 51 -0.43 -1.18 -0.70
C GLU A 51 0.46 -2.41 -0.52
N LEU A 52 1.46 -2.30 0.35
CA LEU A 52 2.33 -3.40 0.70
C LEU A 52 1.67 -4.26 1.76
N LYS A 53 1.94 -5.55 1.68
CA LYS A 53 1.59 -6.52 2.73
C LYS A 53 2.88 -6.84 3.47
N THR A 54 2.80 -7.04 4.77
CA THR A 54 3.93 -7.56 5.53
C THR A 54 4.29 -8.96 5.01
N PRO A 55 5.54 -9.18 4.58
CA PRO A 55 5.96 -10.48 4.07
C PRO A 55 5.89 -11.51 5.20
N ARG A 56 5.42 -12.73 4.87
CA ARG A 56 5.37 -13.84 5.84
C ARG A 56 6.77 -14.26 6.29
N ASN A 57 7.72 -14.19 5.37
CA ASN A 57 9.12 -14.57 5.53
C ASN A 57 10.01 -13.42 5.02
N PRO A 58 10.30 -12.41 5.86
CA PRO A 58 11.07 -11.24 5.45
C PRO A 58 12.50 -11.57 4.98
N GLU A 59 13.06 -12.69 5.41
CA GLU A 59 14.39 -13.17 5.04
C GLU A 59 14.51 -13.59 3.56
N LEU A 60 13.38 -13.87 2.90
CA LEU A 60 13.34 -14.20 1.48
C LEU A 60 13.24 -12.97 0.58
N VAL A 61 12.99 -11.80 1.16
CA VAL A 61 12.89 -10.55 0.41
C VAL A 61 14.30 -10.08 0.06
N PRO A 62 14.60 -9.85 -1.23
CA PRO A 62 15.91 -9.34 -1.65
C PRO A 62 16.22 -7.99 -0.99
N VAL A 63 17.45 -7.82 -0.50
CA VAL A 63 17.94 -6.56 0.08
C VAL A 63 19.17 -6.05 -0.67
N GLY A 64 19.35 -4.73 -0.68
CA GLY A 64 20.54 -4.08 -1.27
C GLY A 64 20.50 -3.85 -2.79
N TYR A 65 19.34 -4.00 -3.43
CA TYR A 65 19.17 -3.74 -4.88
C TYR A 65 18.70 -2.32 -5.19
N LEU A 66 18.15 -1.60 -4.21
CA LEU A 66 17.80 -0.19 -4.33
C LEU A 66 19.03 0.69 -4.06
N SER A 67 19.68 1.18 -5.12
CA SER A 67 20.75 2.18 -5.03
C SER A 67 20.18 3.60 -5.06
N ALA A 68 20.82 4.55 -4.38
CA ALA A 68 20.40 5.96 -4.39
C ALA A 68 20.53 6.61 -5.79
N GLU A 69 21.41 6.07 -6.66
CA GLU A 69 21.62 6.53 -8.05
C GLU A 69 20.77 5.81 -9.09
N ASN A 70 19.49 5.55 -8.79
CA ASN A 70 18.62 4.91 -9.78
C ASN A 70 18.30 5.92 -10.91
N SER A 71 18.75 5.59 -12.12
CA SER A 71 18.50 6.41 -13.31
C SER A 71 17.00 6.57 -13.59
N GLN A 72 16.62 7.65 -14.27
CA GLN A 72 15.21 7.93 -14.60
C GLN A 72 14.56 6.80 -15.43
N SER A 73 15.34 6.11 -16.26
CA SER A 73 14.89 4.93 -17.01
C SER A 73 14.58 3.75 -16.07
N TRP A 74 15.36 3.55 -15.02
CA TRP A 74 15.10 2.53 -13.99
C TRP A 74 13.75 2.73 -13.30
N LEU A 75 13.46 3.96 -12.86
CA LEU A 75 12.18 4.31 -12.23
C LEU A 75 11.00 4.13 -13.19
N THR A 76 11.21 4.39 -14.48
CA THR A 76 10.19 4.19 -15.52
C THR A 76 9.82 2.72 -15.65
N HIS A 77 10.81 1.81 -15.64
CA HIS A 77 10.56 0.38 -15.69
C HIS A 77 9.89 -0.14 -14.40
N LEU A 78 10.32 0.32 -13.22
CA LEU A 78 9.70 -0.05 -11.95
C LEU A 78 8.24 0.42 -11.87
N ARG A 79 7.96 1.63 -12.37
CA ARG A 79 6.60 2.15 -12.48
C ARG A 79 5.74 1.26 -13.37
N TRP A 80 6.26 0.85 -14.53
CA TRP A 80 5.55 -0.05 -15.45
C TRP A 80 5.30 -1.43 -14.83
N LEU A 81 6.29 -2.01 -14.13
CA LEU A 81 6.11 -3.25 -13.37
C LEU A 81 5.02 -3.13 -12.30
N LEU A 82 5.03 -2.04 -11.54
CA LEU A 82 4.03 -1.78 -10.51
C LEU A 82 2.63 -1.63 -11.11
N GLN A 83 2.52 -0.99 -12.28
CA GLN A 83 1.27 -0.91 -13.03
C GLN A 83 0.77 -2.29 -13.49
N LYS A 84 1.67 -3.13 -14.02
CA LYS A 84 1.32 -4.46 -14.52
C LYS A 84 0.92 -5.42 -13.41
N ASP A 85 1.61 -5.38 -12.29
CA ASP A 85 1.25 -6.17 -11.11
C ASP A 85 -0.10 -5.72 -10.52
N GLN A 86 -0.42 -4.42 -10.52
CA GLN A 86 -1.74 -3.94 -10.12
C GLN A 86 -2.87 -4.45 -11.02
N LEU A 87 -2.58 -4.67 -12.30
CA LEU A 87 -3.52 -5.29 -13.26
C LEU A 87 -3.61 -6.82 -13.10
N GLY A 88 -2.77 -7.43 -12.26
CA GLY A 88 -2.71 -8.89 -12.09
C GLY A 88 -2.23 -9.63 -13.35
N GLN A 89 -1.42 -8.97 -14.19
CA GLN A 89 -0.87 -9.56 -15.41
C GLN A 89 0.54 -10.10 -15.15
N ASP A 90 0.85 -11.24 -15.77
CA ASP A 90 2.22 -11.75 -15.80
C ASP A 90 3.13 -10.81 -16.61
N VAL A 91 4.37 -10.68 -16.18
CA VAL A 91 5.36 -9.78 -16.80
C VAL A 91 6.60 -10.56 -17.21
N PHE A 92 6.99 -10.40 -18.48
CA PHE A 92 8.25 -10.90 -18.99
C PHE A 92 9.22 -9.74 -19.26
N LEU A 93 10.44 -9.81 -18.70
CA LEU A 93 11.52 -8.88 -18.99
C LEU A 93 12.38 -9.39 -20.16
N ILE A 94 12.20 -8.79 -21.33
CA ILE A 94 12.90 -9.16 -22.57
C ILE A 94 14.00 -8.12 -22.87
N GLY A 95 15.14 -8.59 -23.36
CA GLY A 95 16.26 -7.72 -23.72
C GLY A 95 17.55 -8.50 -23.97
N PRO A 96 18.65 -7.81 -24.31
CA PRO A 96 19.95 -8.43 -24.50
C PRO A 96 20.42 -9.22 -23.26
N PRO A 97 21.31 -10.21 -23.43
CA PRO A 97 21.91 -10.92 -22.30
C PRO A 97 22.59 -9.91 -21.35
N GLY A 98 22.25 -9.95 -20.05
CA GLY A 98 22.83 -9.02 -19.08
C GLY A 98 22.16 -9.05 -17.69
N PRO A 99 22.85 -8.51 -16.65
CA PRO A 99 22.40 -8.58 -15.26
C PRO A 99 21.23 -7.63 -14.96
N LEU A 100 21.02 -6.59 -15.78
CA LEU A 100 20.04 -5.54 -15.54
C LEU A 100 18.62 -6.09 -15.29
N ARG A 101 18.18 -7.10 -16.06
CA ARG A 101 16.85 -7.70 -15.91
C ARG A 101 16.65 -8.33 -14.53
N ARG A 102 17.67 -9.04 -14.05
CA ARG A 102 17.67 -9.65 -12.71
C ARG A 102 17.66 -8.58 -11.63
N SER A 103 18.54 -7.58 -11.75
CA SER A 103 18.61 -6.49 -10.77
C SER A 103 17.30 -5.71 -10.68
N LEU A 104 16.60 -5.54 -11.80
CA LEU A 104 15.31 -4.83 -11.87
C LEU A 104 14.20 -5.63 -11.18
N ALA A 105 14.11 -6.93 -11.45
CA ALA A 105 13.19 -7.81 -10.76
C ALA A 105 13.44 -7.84 -9.25
N MET A 106 14.72 -7.98 -8.84
CA MET A 106 15.09 -7.98 -7.42
C MET A 106 14.79 -6.65 -6.72
N SER A 107 15.05 -5.52 -7.39
CA SER A 107 14.70 -4.19 -6.89
C SER A 107 13.20 -4.04 -6.70
N TYR A 108 12.40 -4.55 -7.63
CA TYR A 108 10.94 -4.53 -7.53
C TYR A 108 10.42 -5.38 -6.36
N LEU A 109 10.99 -6.57 -6.16
CA LEU A 109 10.66 -7.44 -5.02
C LEU A 109 11.02 -6.78 -3.68
N GLN A 110 12.21 -6.19 -3.60
CA GLN A 110 12.64 -5.40 -2.45
C GLN A 110 11.66 -4.24 -2.16
N LEU A 111 11.27 -3.50 -3.20
CA LEU A 111 10.36 -2.36 -3.09
C LEU A 111 8.95 -2.80 -2.67
N THR A 112 8.48 -3.95 -3.15
CA THR A 112 7.13 -4.44 -2.86
C THR A 112 7.05 -5.41 -1.67
N GLN A 113 8.18 -5.69 -1.01
CA GLN A 113 8.28 -6.60 0.12
C GLN A 113 7.66 -7.97 -0.17
N ARG A 114 8.04 -8.54 -1.32
CA ARG A 114 7.57 -9.84 -1.82
C ARG A 114 8.70 -10.81 -2.05
#